data_AF-A0A2N4SY00-F1
#
_entry.id   AF-A0A2N4SY00-F1
#
_cell.length_a   1.000
_cell.length_b   1.000
_cell.length_c   1.000
_cell.angle_alpha   90.00
_cell.angle_beta   90.00
_cell.angle_gamma   90.00
#
_symmetry.space_group_name_H-M   'P 1'
#
loop_
_entity.id
_entity.type
_entity.pdbx_description
1 polymer ?
#
loop_
_entity_poly.entity_id
_entity_poly.type
_entity_poly.pdbx_seq_one_letter_code
_entity_poly.pdbx_strand_id
1 'polypeptide(L)'
;MDWEEKSSSEGNEDVEEQPPAELVYANVVEFVTEMLAPMYRRQLDPAGRSNTFTWCAQWWRHDEAVSRLTGLWRAWENLRLDPTTGLAVWWQNYADPTMRVLFEEKGPFHGCTPREHRPKGVPLTLEPPPEGLFD
;
A
#
# COMPACT_ATOMS: atom_id res chain seq x y z
N MET A 1 -20.88 15.58 60.71
CA MET A 1 -20.14 15.80 59.46
C MET A 1 -20.04 14.45 58.82
N ASP A 2 -21.07 14.11 58.06
CA ASP A 2 -21.26 12.81 57.44
C ASP A 2 -20.90 13.01 55.96
N TRP A 3 -19.71 12.56 55.59
CA TRP A 3 -19.20 12.67 54.23
C TRP A 3 -19.55 11.38 53.51
N GLU A 4 -20.74 11.31 52.92
CA GLU A 4 -21.09 10.24 51.99
C GLU A 4 -20.16 10.35 50.77
N GLU A 5 -19.27 9.36 50.68
CA GLU A 5 -18.40 9.07 49.57
C GLU A 5 -19.27 8.75 48.34
N LYS A 6 -19.62 9.78 47.57
CA LYS A 6 -20.22 9.59 46.25
C LYS A 6 -19.14 9.01 45.34
N SER A 7 -19.14 7.69 45.26
CA SER A 7 -18.46 6.91 44.23
C SER A 7 -18.93 7.42 42.87
N SER A 8 -18.10 8.21 42.20
CA SER A 8 -18.28 8.57 40.80
C SER A 8 -18.01 7.34 39.95
N SER A 9 -19.06 6.61 39.58
CA SER A 9 -19.01 5.68 38.45
C SER A 9 -19.14 6.49 37.16
N GLU A 10 -18.03 7.04 36.67
CA GLU A 10 -18.01 7.71 35.37
C GLU A 10 -17.96 6.66 34.24
N GLY A 11 -19.11 6.53 33.57
CA GLY A 11 -19.25 6.32 32.12
C GLY A 11 -18.40 5.24 31.47
N ASN A 12 -18.93 4.01 31.39
CA ASN A 12 -18.60 3.14 30.28
C ASN A 12 -19.35 3.67 29.05
N GLU A 13 -18.72 4.58 28.30
CA GLU A 13 -19.25 5.02 27.00
C GLU A 13 -19.28 3.81 26.08
N ASP A 14 -20.49 3.36 25.74
CA ASP A 14 -20.72 2.38 24.70
C ASP A 14 -20.14 2.94 23.39
N VAL A 15 -18.97 2.43 22.99
CA VAL A 15 -18.40 2.70 21.68
C VAL A 15 -19.32 2.03 20.66
N GLU A 16 -20.26 2.78 20.11
CA GLU A 16 -21.05 2.34 18.96
C GLU A 16 -20.09 2.01 17.82
N GLU A 17 -19.93 0.70 17.56
CA GLU A 17 -19.10 0.18 16.48
C GLU A 17 -19.73 0.63 15.16
N GLN A 18 -19.17 1.70 14.57
CA GLN A 18 -19.65 2.18 13.29
C GLN A 18 -19.46 1.10 12.22
N PRO A 19 -20.45 0.87 11.36
CA PRO A 19 -20.33 -0.12 10.31
C PRO A 19 -19.12 0.22 9.42
N PRO A 20 -18.43 -0.80 8.87
CA PRO A 20 -17.28 -0.57 8.00
C PRO A 20 -17.68 0.37 6.86
N ALA A 21 -16.89 1.42 6.64
CA ALA A 21 -17.12 2.31 5.51
C ALA A 21 -17.13 1.52 4.20
N GLU A 22 -18.13 1.79 3.36
CA GLU A 22 -18.23 1.18 2.03
C GLU A 22 -17.00 1.56 1.19
N LEU A 23 -16.38 0.57 0.55
CA LEU A 23 -15.19 0.77 -0.27
C LEU A 23 -15.56 1.56 -1.54
N VAL A 24 -14.75 2.55 -1.90
CA VAL A 24 -14.97 3.30 -3.15
C VAL A 24 -14.49 2.48 -4.35
N TYR A 25 -13.36 1.77 -4.21
CA TYR A 25 -12.90 0.79 -5.19
C TYR A 25 -13.05 -0.60 -4.61
N ALA A 26 -13.65 -1.53 -5.35
CA ALA A 26 -13.96 -2.86 -4.83
C ALA A 26 -12.70 -3.72 -4.61
N ASN A 27 -11.63 -3.41 -5.34
CA ASN A 27 -10.37 -4.16 -5.31
C ASN A 27 -9.19 -3.29 -5.76
N VAL A 28 -7.97 -3.82 -5.57
CA VAL A 28 -6.72 -3.16 -5.98
C VAL A 28 -6.64 -2.90 -7.49
N VAL A 29 -7.29 -3.70 -8.34
CA VAL A 29 -7.24 -3.51 -9.80
C VAL A 29 -8.00 -2.24 -10.19
N GLU A 30 -9.21 -2.04 -9.65
CA GLU A 30 -9.99 -0.82 -9.86
C GLU A 30 -9.24 0.40 -9.32
N PHE A 31 -8.74 0.32 -8.09
CA PHE A 31 -7.93 1.39 -7.49
C PHE A 31 -6.72 1.77 -8.37
N VAL A 32 -5.95 0.79 -8.83
CA VAL A 32 -4.76 1.06 -9.66
C VAL A 32 -5.16 1.67 -11.00
N THR A 33 -6.22 1.16 -11.61
CA THR A 33 -6.65 1.54 -12.98
C THR A 33 -7.31 2.91 -13.01
N GLU A 34 -8.21 3.18 -12.07
CA GLU A 34 -9.09 4.35 -12.11
C GLU A 34 -8.56 5.53 -11.30
N MET A 35 -7.75 5.26 -10.27
CA MET A 35 -7.25 6.27 -9.36
C MET A 35 -5.74 6.44 -9.46
N LEU A 36 -4.98 5.37 -9.18
CA LEU A 36 -3.53 5.50 -8.97
C LEU A 36 -2.80 5.85 -10.27
N ALA A 37 -2.91 5.01 -11.30
CA ALA A 37 -2.14 5.16 -12.53
C ALA A 37 -2.43 6.49 -13.27
N PRO A 38 -3.68 6.98 -13.37
CA PRO A 38 -3.96 8.28 -13.99
C PRO A 38 -3.29 9.48 -13.31
N MET A 39 -2.99 9.40 -12.01
CA MET A 39 -2.32 10.48 -11.27
C MET A 39 -0.82 10.58 -11.57
N TYR A 40 -0.15 9.46 -11.91
CA TYR A 40 1.29 9.44 -12.15
C TYR A 40 1.65 9.78 -13.61
N ARG A 41 1.95 11.06 -13.86
CA ARG A 41 2.52 11.54 -15.13
C ARG A 41 4.05 11.57 -15.05
N ARG A 42 4.69 10.44 -15.32
CA ARG A 42 6.15 10.28 -15.24
C ARG A 42 6.74 9.87 -16.59
N GLN A 43 7.98 10.28 -16.86
CA GLN A 43 8.73 9.76 -18.00
C GLN A 43 9.22 8.35 -17.65
N LEU A 44 8.61 7.35 -18.29
CA LEU A 44 8.97 5.95 -18.13
C LEU A 44 10.03 5.54 -19.16
N ASP A 45 10.86 4.57 -18.82
CA ASP A 45 11.86 4.02 -19.74
C ASP A 45 11.21 3.18 -20.85
N PRO A 46 11.15 3.65 -22.10
CA PRO A 46 10.52 2.87 -23.16
C PRO A 46 11.36 1.70 -23.65
N ALA A 47 12.66 1.66 -23.31
CA ALA A 47 13.64 0.72 -23.85
C ALA A 47 14.38 -0.10 -22.77
N GLY A 48 14.08 0.13 -21.49
CA GLY A 48 14.78 -0.51 -20.37
C GLY A 48 16.26 -0.13 -20.29
N ARG A 49 16.61 1.08 -20.72
CA ARG A 49 17.97 1.64 -20.67
C ARG A 49 18.19 2.41 -19.36
N SER A 50 18.04 1.69 -18.25
CA SER A 50 18.60 1.92 -16.91
C SER A 50 18.56 3.29 -16.22
N ASN A 51 18.13 4.38 -16.86
CA ASN A 51 18.34 5.74 -16.33
C ASN A 51 17.02 6.50 -16.08
N THR A 52 15.87 5.83 -16.17
CA THR A 52 14.54 6.45 -15.93
C THR A 52 13.61 5.49 -15.17
N PHE A 53 12.44 5.97 -14.75
CA PHE A 53 11.48 5.18 -13.98
C PHE A 53 11.02 3.94 -14.75
N THR A 54 10.96 2.81 -14.06
CA THR A 54 10.49 1.54 -14.61
C THR A 54 9.06 1.26 -14.17
N TRP A 55 8.19 0.92 -15.11
CA TRP A 55 6.82 0.47 -14.81
C TRP A 55 6.46 -0.72 -15.71
N CYS A 56 5.93 -1.79 -15.11
CA CYS A 56 5.41 -2.92 -15.86
C CYS A 56 3.89 -2.77 -16.02
N ALA A 57 3.39 -2.71 -17.26
CA ALA A 57 1.94 -2.68 -17.51
C ALA A 57 1.22 -3.92 -16.98
N GLN A 58 1.93 -5.06 -16.89
CA GLN A 58 1.46 -6.30 -16.28
C GLN A 58 1.86 -6.39 -14.80
N TRP A 59 1.68 -5.31 -14.05
CA TRP A 59 2.11 -5.20 -12.64
C TRP A 59 1.57 -6.34 -11.76
N TRP A 60 0.38 -6.88 -12.08
CA TRP A 60 -0.24 -7.99 -11.34
C TRP A 60 0.50 -9.32 -11.44
N ARG A 61 1.50 -9.43 -12.32
CA ARG A 61 2.38 -10.60 -12.43
C ARG A 61 3.61 -10.54 -11.52
N HIS A 62 3.70 -9.51 -10.68
CA HIS A 62 4.79 -9.30 -9.73
C HIS A 62 4.22 -9.28 -8.31
N ASP A 63 4.44 -10.36 -7.53
CA ASP A 63 3.82 -10.54 -6.21
C ASP A 63 4.13 -9.40 -5.24
N GLU A 64 5.38 -8.92 -5.26
CA GLU A 64 5.78 -7.77 -4.45
C GLU A 64 4.99 -6.50 -4.84
N ALA A 65 4.76 -6.27 -6.13
CA ALA A 65 3.98 -5.13 -6.60
C ALA A 65 2.51 -5.25 -6.22
N VAL A 66 1.91 -6.44 -6.35
CA VAL A 66 0.52 -6.71 -5.91
C VAL A 66 0.37 -6.42 -4.42
N SER A 67 1.28 -6.93 -3.59
CA SER A 67 1.25 -6.71 -2.14
C SER A 67 1.35 -5.22 -1.78
N ARG A 68 2.33 -4.52 -2.36
CA ARG A 68 2.54 -3.07 -2.15
C ARG A 68 1.34 -2.23 -2.58
N LEU A 69 0.82 -2.47 -3.78
CA LEU A 69 -0.33 -1.73 -4.32
C LEU A 69 -1.62 -2.04 -3.54
N THR A 70 -1.77 -3.27 -3.05
CA THR A 70 -2.91 -3.65 -2.19
C THR A 70 -2.86 -2.90 -0.86
N GLY A 71 -1.68 -2.83 -0.22
CA GLY A 71 -1.49 -2.03 0.99
C GLY A 71 -1.78 -0.55 0.74
N LEU A 72 -1.33 -0.02 -0.40
CA LEU A 72 -1.56 1.37 -0.78
C LEU A 72 -3.04 1.71 -1.00
N TRP A 73 -3.79 0.80 -1.64
CA TRP A 73 -5.24 0.88 -1.78
C TRP A 73 -5.94 0.89 -0.43
N ARG A 74 -5.60 -0.04 0.47
CA ARG A 74 -6.20 -0.10 1.82
C ARG A 74 -5.93 1.16 2.63
N ALA A 75 -4.70 1.68 2.57
CA ALA A 75 -4.37 2.94 3.21
C ALA A 75 -5.18 4.12 2.64
N TRP A 76 -5.41 4.14 1.32
CA TRP A 76 -6.23 5.17 0.68
C TRP A 76 -7.69 5.10 1.11
N GLU A 77 -8.30 3.91 1.10
CA GLU A 77 -9.70 3.69 1.51
C GLU A 77 -9.95 4.13 2.95
N ASN A 78 -8.96 3.94 3.84
CA ASN A 78 -9.05 4.40 5.22
C ASN A 78 -8.86 5.93 5.32
N LEU A 79 -7.79 6.46 4.72
CA LEU A 79 -7.41 7.86 4.89
C LEU A 79 -8.31 8.84 4.11
N ARG A 80 -9.00 8.41 3.06
CA ARG A 80 -9.98 9.26 2.36
C ARG A 80 -11.16 9.68 3.25
N LEU A 81 -11.40 8.98 4.36
CA LEU A 81 -12.47 9.30 5.30
C LEU A 81 -12.14 10.55 6.13
N ASP A 82 -10.87 10.93 6.23
CA ASP A 82 -10.47 12.23 6.77
C ASP A 82 -10.47 13.28 5.63
N PRO A 83 -11.45 14.20 5.60
CA PRO A 83 -11.52 15.24 4.57
C PRO A 83 -10.48 16.35 4.76
N THR A 84 -9.77 16.37 5.89
CA THR A 84 -8.83 17.45 6.23
C THR A 84 -7.43 17.13 5.69
N THR A 85 -6.75 16.15 6.27
CA THR A 85 -5.33 15.87 6.01
C THR A 85 -5.10 14.49 5.42
N GLY A 86 -6.11 13.62 5.42
CA GLY A 86 -6.02 12.22 5.03
C GLY A 86 -5.34 12.00 3.68
N LEU A 87 -5.69 12.79 2.66
CA LEU A 87 -5.05 12.68 1.35
C LEU A 87 -3.56 13.07 1.38
N ALA A 88 -3.20 14.13 2.10
CA ALA A 88 -1.80 14.56 2.23
C ALA A 88 -0.97 13.51 2.99
N VAL A 89 -1.52 12.97 4.07
CA VAL A 89 -0.92 11.87 4.85
C VAL A 89 -0.76 10.62 3.99
N TRP A 90 -1.77 10.29 3.17
CA TRP A 90 -1.72 9.15 2.27
C TRP A 90 -0.57 9.28 1.26
N TRP A 91 -0.43 10.45 0.64
CA TRP A 91 0.68 10.73 -0.28
C TRP A 91 2.04 10.60 0.40
N GLN A 92 2.22 11.34 1.50
CA GLN A 92 3.52 11.46 2.18
C GLN A 92 3.98 10.13 2.79
N ASN A 93 3.09 9.42 3.46
CA ASN A 93 3.46 8.27 4.28
C ASN A 93 3.34 6.94 3.54
N TYR A 94 2.50 6.86 2.49
CA TYR A 94 2.20 5.60 1.83
C TYR A 94 2.50 5.62 0.33
N ALA A 95 1.92 6.57 -0.42
CA ALA A 95 2.02 6.57 -1.88
C ALA A 95 3.45 6.86 -2.36
N ASP A 96 4.05 7.96 -1.90
CA ASP A 96 5.38 8.36 -2.36
C ASP A 96 6.46 7.34 -2.00
N PRO A 97 6.55 6.80 -0.77
CA PRO A 97 7.52 5.75 -0.45
C PRO A 97 7.30 4.48 -1.26
N THR A 98 6.05 4.03 -1.43
CA THR A 98 5.72 2.82 -2.17
C THR A 98 6.07 2.95 -3.64
N MET A 99 5.65 4.06 -4.26
CA MET A 99 5.86 4.29 -5.69
C MET A 99 7.32 4.58 -6.02
N ARG A 100 8.09 5.17 -5.09
CA ARG A 100 9.55 5.27 -5.23
C ARG A 100 10.19 3.89 -5.43
N VAL A 101 9.80 2.90 -4.60
CA VAL A 101 10.33 1.53 -4.73
C VAL A 101 9.86 0.87 -6.03
N LEU A 102 8.58 1.03 -6.39
CA LEU A 102 8.05 0.43 -7.62
C LEU A 102 8.70 0.99 -8.88
N PHE A 103 9.02 2.29 -8.90
CA PHE A 103 9.64 2.93 -10.05
C PHE A 103 11.17 2.77 -10.11
N GLU A 104 11.79 2.27 -9.05
CA GLU A 104 13.24 2.06 -8.98
C GLU A 104 13.71 1.13 -10.12
N GLU A 105 14.82 1.49 -10.78
CA GLU A 105 15.36 0.73 -11.91
C GLU A 105 15.62 -0.75 -11.56
N LYS A 106 16.11 -0.99 -10.34
CA LYS A 106 16.37 -2.32 -9.76
C LYS A 106 15.30 -2.76 -8.76
N GLY A 107 14.14 -2.13 -8.81
CA GLY A 107 12.98 -2.46 -7.99
C GLY A 107 12.20 -3.66 -8.51
N PRO A 108 10.96 -3.85 -8.04
CA PRO A 108 10.12 -5.01 -8.37
C PRO A 108 9.92 -5.23 -9.87
N PHE A 109 9.93 -4.15 -10.66
CA PHE A 109 9.76 -4.22 -12.11
C PHE A 109 11.07 -4.35 -12.89
N HIS A 110 12.19 -4.67 -12.23
CA HIS A 110 13.51 -4.76 -12.87
C HIS A 110 13.49 -5.68 -14.10
N GLY A 111 13.94 -5.14 -15.24
CA GLY A 111 13.97 -5.80 -16.54
C GLY A 111 12.70 -5.65 -17.38
N CYS A 112 11.60 -5.17 -16.80
CA CYS A 112 10.39 -4.84 -17.55
C CYS A 112 10.49 -3.45 -18.19
N THR A 113 9.63 -3.21 -19.18
CA THR A 113 9.35 -1.89 -19.75
C THR A 113 7.84 -1.67 -19.77
N PRO A 114 7.35 -0.46 -20.06
CA PRO A 114 5.92 -0.22 -20.22
C PRO A 114 5.27 -1.07 -21.31
N ARG A 115 6.05 -1.59 -22.27
CA ARG A 115 5.56 -2.41 -23.39
C ARG A 115 5.82 -3.90 -23.22
N GLU A 116 6.73 -4.28 -22.32
CA GLU A 116 7.23 -5.65 -22.25
C GLU A 116 7.47 -6.12 -20.82
N HIS A 117 6.91 -7.28 -20.48
CA HIS A 117 7.12 -7.93 -19.20
C HIS A 117 8.25 -8.96 -19.28
N ARG A 118 9.42 -8.62 -18.72
CA ARG A 118 10.62 -9.47 -18.64
C ARG A 118 11.27 -9.35 -17.26
N PRO A 119 10.64 -9.90 -16.21
CA PRO A 119 11.19 -9.83 -14.85
C PRO A 119 12.57 -10.49 -14.80
N LYS A 120 13.51 -9.83 -14.12
CA LYS A 120 14.88 -10.35 -13.89
C LYS A 120 15.14 -10.78 -12.45
N GLY A 121 14.27 -10.42 -11.51
CA GLY A 121 14.38 -10.85 -10.12
C GLY A 121 14.09 -12.34 -9.95
N VAL A 122 14.74 -12.96 -8.98
CA VAL A 122 14.41 -14.31 -8.49
C VAL A 122 13.93 -14.18 -7.04
N PRO A 123 13.04 -15.07 -6.55
CA PRO A 123 12.66 -15.09 -5.14
C PRO A 123 13.88 -15.18 -4.23
N LEU A 124 13.76 -14.61 -3.02
CA LEU A 124 14.81 -14.72 -2.02
C LEU A 124 15.07 -16.19 -1.68
N THR A 125 16.32 -16.60 -1.79
CA THR A 125 16.75 -17.96 -1.44
C THR A 125 16.72 -18.12 0.08
N LEU A 126 16.10 -19.19 0.55
CA LEU A 126 15.99 -19.51 1.97
C LEU A 126 16.67 -20.85 2.24
N GLU A 127 17.43 -20.92 3.33
CA GLU A 127 17.81 -22.18 3.96
C GLU A 127 16.80 -22.48 5.06
N PRO A 128 16.34 -23.74 5.23
CA PRO A 128 15.40 -24.09 6.28
C PRO A 128 16.03 -23.83 7.66
N PRO A 129 15.27 -23.31 8.64
CA PRO A 129 15.78 -23.17 10.00
C PRO A 129 16.03 -24.55 10.63
N PRO A 130 16.98 -24.67 11.57
CA PRO A 130 17.14 -25.87 12.39
C PRO A 130 15.83 -26.27 13.08
N GLU A 131 15.63 -27.58 13.24
CA GLU A 131 14.49 -28.13 13.99
C GLU A 131 14.49 -27.59 15.43
N GLY A 132 13.31 -27.17 15.93
CA GLY A 132 13.13 -26.64 17.28
C GLY A 132 13.51 -25.18 17.53
N LEU A 133 13.93 -24.42 16.50
CA LEU A 133 14.34 -23.02 16.68
C LEU A 133 13.18 -22.05 17.00
N PHE A 134 11.95 -22.40 16.60
CA PHE A 134 10.77 -21.53 16.68
C PHE A 134 9.59 -22.15 17.45
N ASP A 135 9.84 -23.20 18.22
CA ASP A 135 8.84 -23.81 19.10
C ASP A 135 8.64 -23.01 20.40
#